data_AF-A0A4P8J448-F1
#
_entry.id   AF-A0A4P8J448-F1
#
_cell.length_a   1.000
_cell.length_b   1.000
_cell.length_c   1.000
_cell.angle_alpha   90.00
_cell.angle_beta   90.00
_cell.angle_gamma   90.00
#
_symmetry.space_group_name_H-M   'P 1'
#
loop_
_entity.id
_entity.type
_entity.pdbx_description
1 polymer ?
#
loop_
_entity_poly.entity_id
_entity_poly.type
_entity_poly.pdbx_seq_one_letter_code
_entity_poly.pdbx_strand_id
1 'polypeptide(L)'
;MSSTGVTGSGSTISAASEPLRSEVQQSSYGGAFTTIGTSALSISLTPGSTISDLNGAGGYVAIGRWNHGSDSSGGNYTANQGAHYAVGTSLTLSPGTGSLACSNLMATSPTSVTGSVAPGTLVSASATLDLTTLTLTNFSETVTIGADKQAPITAATVPTGGGQFGGGLSFLVRTMGSDSTKPLVAIAYGARLPNTGDINGLVVLSCHS
;
A
#
# COMPACT_ATOMS: atom_id res chain seq x y z
N MET A 1 13.94 9.22 0.05
CA MET A 1 12.46 9.12 0.13
C MET A 1 12.04 8.11 -0.93
N SER A 2 10.92 7.41 -0.77
CA SER A 2 10.47 6.35 -1.68
C SER A 2 8.97 6.43 -1.87
N SER A 3 8.51 6.26 -3.10
CA SER A 3 7.11 6.11 -3.43
C SER A 3 6.79 4.66 -3.76
N THR A 4 5.76 4.14 -3.11
CA THR A 4 5.09 2.90 -3.47
C THR A 4 3.76 3.29 -4.11
N GLY A 5 3.72 3.34 -5.43
CA GLY A 5 2.48 3.52 -6.18
C GLY A 5 1.90 2.17 -6.59
N VAL A 6 0.76 1.79 -6.01
CA VAL A 6 -0.05 0.64 -6.44
C VAL A 6 -1.07 1.14 -7.44
N THR A 7 -0.68 1.31 -8.70
CA THR A 7 -1.67 1.69 -9.71
C THR A 7 -2.52 0.47 -10.08
N GLY A 8 -3.78 0.47 -9.64
CA GLY A 8 -4.64 -0.70 -9.52
C GLY A 8 -5.71 -0.76 -10.61
N SER A 9 -5.33 -0.68 -11.88
CA SER A 9 -6.13 -1.07 -13.04
C SER A 9 -5.16 -1.42 -14.17
N GLY A 10 -4.71 -2.68 -14.21
CA GLY A 10 -3.73 -3.17 -15.18
C GLY A 10 -2.34 -3.44 -14.58
N SER A 11 -2.14 -4.68 -14.15
CA SER A 11 -0.89 -5.47 -14.12
C SER A 11 0.45 -4.89 -13.59
N THR A 12 0.56 -3.65 -13.12
CA THR A 12 1.84 -3.11 -12.64
C THR A 12 1.78 -2.66 -11.18
N ILE A 13 2.31 -3.49 -10.29
CA ILE A 13 2.61 -3.12 -8.91
C ILE A 13 4.05 -2.57 -8.89
N SER A 14 4.23 -1.30 -8.53
CA SER A 14 5.54 -0.63 -8.58
C SER A 14 5.91 0.04 -7.26
N ALA A 15 7.19 0.03 -6.92
CA ALA A 15 7.72 0.90 -5.87
C ALA A 15 9.14 1.32 -6.24
N ALA A 16 9.38 2.61 -6.12
CA ALA A 16 10.62 3.25 -6.47
C ALA A 16 11.10 4.10 -5.28
N SER A 17 12.41 4.20 -5.11
CA SER A 17 13.00 5.04 -4.06
C SER A 17 13.35 6.41 -4.62
N GLU A 18 12.35 7.27 -4.78
CA GLU A 18 12.48 8.55 -5.48
C GLU A 18 12.46 9.80 -4.57
N PRO A 19 13.14 10.89 -4.99
CA PRO A 19 13.07 12.16 -4.28
C PRO A 19 11.63 12.71 -4.26
N LEU A 20 11.13 13.17 -3.11
CA LEU A 20 9.75 13.70 -2.98
C LEU A 20 9.40 14.80 -4.01
N ARG A 21 10.39 15.57 -4.48
CA ARG A 21 10.20 16.57 -5.54
C ARG A 21 9.76 15.99 -6.90
N SER A 22 9.90 14.69 -7.11
CA SER A 22 9.37 14.01 -8.29
C SER A 22 7.85 13.80 -8.18
N GLU A 23 7.31 13.88 -6.96
CA GLU A 23 5.90 13.72 -6.67
C GLU A 23 5.17 15.06 -6.69
N VAL A 24 3.97 15.05 -7.27
CA VAL A 24 3.11 16.22 -7.31
C VAL A 24 1.98 16.02 -6.32
N GLN A 25 2.03 16.77 -5.22
CA GLN A 25 1.01 16.74 -4.18
C GLN A 25 0.02 17.90 -4.37
N GLN A 26 -1.27 17.66 -4.13
CA GLN A 26 -2.23 18.74 -3.98
C GLN A 26 -1.95 19.45 -2.66
N SER A 27 -1.57 20.73 -2.74
CA SER A 27 -1.15 21.53 -1.60
C SER A 27 -2.18 21.57 -0.46
N SER A 28 -3.46 21.49 -0.79
CA SER A 28 -4.56 21.51 0.18
C SER A 28 -4.73 20.20 0.96
N TYR A 29 -4.10 19.11 0.50
CA TYR A 29 -4.32 17.77 1.04
C TYR A 29 -2.99 17.02 1.12
N GLY A 30 -2.38 17.01 2.32
CA GLY A 30 -1.08 16.41 2.69
C GLY A 30 -0.71 15.08 2.00
N GLY A 31 -1.71 14.22 1.79
CA GLY A 31 -1.54 12.90 1.20
C GLY A 31 -2.10 12.72 -0.20
N ALA A 32 -2.66 13.75 -0.83
CA ALA A 32 -3.27 13.66 -2.15
C ALA A 32 -2.24 13.90 -3.25
N PHE A 33 -1.61 12.84 -3.74
CA PHE A 33 -0.63 12.94 -4.82
C PHE A 33 -1.32 12.74 -6.16
N THR A 34 -1.06 13.58 -7.16
CA THR A 34 -1.56 13.42 -8.53
C THR A 34 -0.50 12.86 -9.47
N THR A 35 0.76 12.83 -9.05
CA THR A 35 1.86 12.20 -9.80
C THR A 35 2.74 11.45 -8.82
N ILE A 36 3.10 10.21 -9.20
CA ILE A 36 3.96 9.29 -8.45
C ILE A 36 5.12 8.83 -9.35
N GLY A 37 6.38 8.95 -8.94
CA GLY A 37 7.60 8.52 -9.63
C GLY A 37 8.40 9.65 -10.33
N THR A 38 9.42 9.29 -11.11
CA THR A 38 10.26 10.22 -11.91
C THR A 38 9.84 10.28 -13.37
N SER A 39 10.25 11.30 -14.12
CA SER A 39 9.75 11.61 -15.48
C SER A 39 9.77 10.48 -16.52
N ALA A 40 10.53 9.39 -16.32
CA ALA A 40 10.53 8.22 -17.22
C ALA A 40 9.59 7.08 -16.77
N LEU A 41 9.25 7.02 -15.47
CA LEU A 41 8.41 5.98 -14.86
C LEU A 41 7.24 6.58 -14.06
N SER A 42 7.01 7.87 -14.18
CA SER A 42 6.01 8.60 -13.42
C SER A 42 4.63 8.24 -13.93
N ILE A 43 3.75 7.89 -13.01
CA ILE A 43 2.34 7.73 -13.29
C ILE A 43 1.63 8.96 -12.77
N SER A 44 0.75 9.54 -13.58
CA SER A 44 -0.02 10.73 -13.23
C SER A 44 -1.50 10.47 -13.38
N LEU A 45 -2.25 10.96 -12.40
CA LEU A 45 -3.70 10.95 -12.36
C LEU A 45 -4.27 11.95 -13.38
N THR A 46 -5.21 11.50 -14.20
CA THR A 46 -5.89 12.34 -15.19
C THR A 46 -6.69 13.44 -14.49
N PRO A 47 -6.67 14.70 -14.98
CA PRO A 47 -7.51 15.77 -14.44
C PRO A 47 -8.99 15.38 -14.35
N GLY A 48 -9.64 15.75 -13.23
CA GLY A 48 -11.04 15.39 -12.95
C GLY A 48 -11.23 14.03 -12.27
N SER A 49 -10.15 13.26 -12.10
CA SER A 49 -10.21 12.05 -11.26
C SER A 49 -10.30 12.39 -9.77
N THR A 50 -10.69 11.43 -8.96
CA THR A 50 -10.83 11.57 -7.50
C THR A 50 -9.65 10.94 -6.77
N ILE A 51 -9.34 11.49 -5.59
CA ILE A 51 -8.43 10.87 -4.63
C ILE A 51 -9.20 10.65 -3.33
N SER A 52 -9.26 9.40 -2.90
CA SER A 52 -9.93 8.94 -1.68
C SER A 52 -8.94 8.37 -0.67
N ASP A 53 -9.42 7.99 0.51
CA ASP A 53 -8.68 7.26 1.54
C ASP A 53 -7.36 7.94 1.98
N LEU A 54 -7.39 9.27 2.01
CA LEU A 54 -6.24 10.10 2.37
C LEU A 54 -5.91 9.97 3.85
N ASN A 55 -4.67 9.58 4.16
CA ASN A 55 -4.15 9.57 5.52
C ASN A 55 -2.63 9.82 5.52
N GLY A 56 -2.05 10.15 6.66
CA GLY A 56 -0.61 10.34 6.80
C GLY A 56 -0.17 10.42 8.25
N ALA A 57 1.11 10.14 8.50
CA ALA A 57 1.69 10.12 9.84
C ALA A 57 3.06 10.79 9.88
N GLY A 58 3.20 11.76 10.80
CA GLY A 58 4.47 12.37 11.18
C GLY A 58 5.25 13.08 10.06
N GLY A 59 4.63 13.33 8.90
CA GLY A 59 5.36 13.81 7.71
C GLY A 59 6.29 12.77 7.09
N TYR A 60 6.22 11.51 7.54
CA TYR A 60 7.08 10.42 7.09
C TYR A 60 6.41 9.50 6.08
N VAL A 61 5.08 9.41 6.11
CA VAL A 61 4.29 8.62 5.17
C VAL A 61 2.94 9.27 4.96
N ALA A 62 2.45 9.18 3.74
CA ALA A 62 1.09 9.48 3.37
C ALA A 62 0.56 8.40 2.43
N ILE A 63 -0.73 8.13 2.50
CA ILE A 63 -1.44 7.18 1.65
C ILE A 63 -2.61 7.85 0.95
N GLY A 64 -3.08 7.19 -0.09
CA GLY A 64 -4.35 7.50 -0.71
C GLY A 64 -4.71 6.50 -1.79
N ARG A 65 -5.84 6.74 -2.43
CA ARG A 65 -6.34 5.94 -3.53
C ARG A 65 -6.88 6.82 -4.64
N TRP A 66 -6.32 6.72 -5.83
CA TRP A 66 -6.91 7.29 -7.03
C TRP A 66 -8.12 6.46 -7.45
N ASN A 67 -9.25 7.11 -7.70
CA ASN A 67 -10.48 6.47 -8.13
C ASN A 67 -11.31 7.40 -9.02
N HIS A 68 -12.37 6.85 -9.61
CA HIS A 68 -13.31 7.61 -10.44
C HIS A 68 -12.58 8.46 -11.51
N GLY A 69 -11.87 7.80 -12.41
CA GLY A 69 -10.99 8.46 -13.39
C GLY A 69 -9.98 7.51 -14.02
N SER A 70 -8.83 8.03 -14.43
CA SER A 70 -7.79 7.24 -15.09
C SER A 70 -6.39 7.77 -14.79
N ASP A 71 -5.36 7.04 -15.18
CA ASP A 71 -3.98 7.52 -15.10
C ASP A 71 -3.18 7.31 -16.40
N SER A 72 -1.98 7.90 -16.42
CA SER A 72 -1.07 7.87 -17.58
C SER A 72 -0.47 6.50 -17.88
N SER A 73 -0.63 5.50 -17.00
CA SER A 73 -0.22 4.11 -17.25
C SER A 73 -1.32 3.29 -17.95
N GLY A 74 -2.47 3.92 -18.23
CA GLY A 74 -3.62 3.27 -18.87
C GLY A 74 -4.63 2.71 -17.87
N GLY A 75 -4.42 2.95 -16.57
CA GLY A 75 -5.37 2.54 -15.55
C GLY A 75 -6.68 3.31 -15.67
N ASN A 76 -7.81 2.61 -15.56
CA ASN A 76 -9.15 3.20 -15.53
C ASN A 76 -9.91 2.69 -14.32
N TYR A 77 -10.50 3.63 -13.57
CA TYR A 77 -11.02 3.42 -12.23
C TYR A 77 -12.48 3.86 -12.16
N THR A 78 -13.36 2.93 -11.81
CA THR A 78 -14.67 3.30 -11.28
C THR A 78 -14.55 3.87 -9.87
N ALA A 79 -15.67 4.27 -9.26
CA ALA A 79 -15.70 4.64 -7.83
C ALA A 79 -15.29 3.49 -6.90
N ASN A 80 -15.50 2.25 -7.36
CA ASN A 80 -15.29 1.00 -6.62
C ASN A 80 -13.91 0.37 -6.83
N GLN A 81 -13.14 0.91 -7.77
CA GLN A 81 -11.75 0.54 -8.03
C GLN A 81 -10.82 1.63 -7.53
N GLY A 82 -9.53 1.34 -7.56
CA GLY A 82 -8.56 2.41 -7.48
C GLY A 82 -7.13 1.95 -7.48
N ALA A 83 -6.28 2.93 -7.75
CA ALA A 83 -4.85 2.87 -7.57
C ALA A 83 -4.49 3.35 -6.17
N HIS A 84 -4.11 2.41 -5.31
CA HIS A 84 -3.65 2.71 -3.95
C HIS A 84 -2.22 3.22 -3.99
N TYR A 85 -1.81 4.06 -3.05
CA TYR A 85 -0.41 4.46 -2.98
C TYR A 85 0.00 4.78 -1.56
N ALA A 86 1.30 4.66 -1.33
CA ALA A 86 1.99 5.20 -0.18
C ALA A 86 3.21 6.00 -0.67
N VAL A 87 3.34 7.24 -0.23
CA VAL A 87 4.50 8.09 -0.48
C VAL A 87 5.12 8.41 0.87
N GLY A 88 6.43 8.23 1.01
CA GLY A 88 7.08 8.49 2.29
C GLY A 88 8.60 8.55 2.26
N THR A 89 9.17 8.72 3.44
CA THR A 89 10.63 8.69 3.63
C THR A 89 11.09 7.26 3.67
N SER A 90 11.68 6.77 2.57
CA SER A 90 12.39 5.49 2.52
C SER A 90 13.32 5.35 3.72
N LEU A 91 13.21 4.21 4.40
CA LEU A 91 14.07 3.84 5.52
C LEU A 91 14.79 2.54 5.15
N THR A 92 16.11 2.58 5.05
CA THR A 92 16.91 1.36 4.85
C THR A 92 17.15 0.72 6.21
N LEU A 93 16.64 -0.50 6.40
CA LEU A 93 16.95 -1.31 7.58
C LEU A 93 18.28 -2.05 7.37
N SER A 94 19.02 -2.22 8.46
CA SER A 94 20.22 -3.07 8.50
C SER A 94 19.93 -4.30 9.35
N PRO A 95 20.49 -5.48 9.00
CA PRO A 95 20.32 -6.67 9.81
C PRO A 95 20.77 -6.43 11.27
N GLY A 96 19.96 -6.88 12.21
CA GLY A 96 20.16 -6.76 13.64
C GLY A 96 19.72 -8.02 14.37
N THR A 97 19.40 -7.89 15.65
CA THR A 97 18.89 -8.99 16.49
C THR A 97 17.48 -8.68 17.00
N GLY A 98 16.71 -9.73 17.23
CA GLY A 98 15.36 -9.63 17.78
C GLY A 98 14.29 -9.32 16.73
N SER A 99 13.12 -8.93 17.22
CA SER A 99 11.96 -8.62 16.39
C SER A 99 11.15 -7.46 16.94
N LEU A 100 10.39 -6.81 16.07
CA LEU A 100 9.45 -5.76 16.42
C LEU A 100 8.03 -6.23 16.11
N ALA A 101 7.10 -5.97 17.03
CA ALA A 101 5.68 -6.16 16.79
C ALA A 101 5.17 -5.02 15.90
N CYS A 102 4.41 -5.35 14.86
CA CYS A 102 3.87 -4.37 13.93
C CYS A 102 2.34 -4.43 13.96
N SER A 103 1.71 -3.25 14.11
CA SER A 103 0.26 -3.10 14.15
C SER A 103 -0.21 -2.07 13.13
N ASN A 104 -1.46 -2.19 12.68
CA ASN A 104 -2.05 -1.26 11.73
C ASN A 104 -1.97 0.19 12.21
N LEU A 105 -1.35 1.06 11.40
CA LEU A 105 -1.33 2.50 11.59
C LEU A 105 -2.39 3.19 10.75
N MET A 106 -2.47 2.83 9.47
CA MET A 106 -3.43 3.37 8.50
C MET A 106 -3.55 2.43 7.30
N ALA A 107 -4.68 2.50 6.60
CA ALA A 107 -4.91 1.72 5.39
C ALA A 107 -5.87 2.44 4.45
N THR A 108 -5.84 2.05 3.18
CA THR A 108 -6.90 2.35 2.23
C THR A 108 -8.04 1.35 2.35
N SER A 109 -9.22 1.70 1.85
CA SER A 109 -10.32 0.74 1.74
C SER A 109 -10.00 -0.30 0.67
N PRO A 110 -10.04 -1.61 0.94
CA PRO A 110 -9.84 -2.63 -0.08
C PRO A 110 -10.85 -2.47 -1.21
N THR A 111 -10.41 -2.66 -2.45
CA THR A 111 -11.24 -2.49 -3.65
C THR A 111 -11.25 -3.75 -4.50
N SER A 112 -12.41 -4.09 -5.09
CA SER A 112 -12.49 -5.12 -6.12
C SER A 112 -11.72 -4.70 -7.36
N VAL A 113 -10.87 -5.58 -7.89
CA VAL A 113 -10.10 -5.34 -9.12
C VAL A 113 -11.01 -5.06 -10.31
N THR A 114 -12.21 -5.63 -10.32
CA THR A 114 -13.20 -5.44 -11.40
C THR A 114 -14.19 -4.32 -11.13
N GLY A 115 -14.18 -3.73 -9.92
CA GLY A 115 -15.17 -2.74 -9.49
C GLY A 115 -16.58 -3.29 -9.23
N SER A 116 -16.71 -4.63 -9.22
CA SER A 116 -17.98 -5.35 -9.07
C SER A 116 -18.71 -5.08 -7.74
N VAL A 117 -17.99 -4.67 -6.71
CA VAL A 117 -18.54 -4.37 -5.38
C VAL A 117 -17.93 -3.09 -4.84
N ALA A 118 -18.67 -2.40 -3.96
CA ALA A 118 -18.19 -1.21 -3.28
C ALA A 118 -16.90 -1.48 -2.48
N PRO A 119 -16.05 -0.46 -2.25
CA PRO A 119 -14.87 -0.59 -1.42
C PRO A 119 -15.24 -1.10 -0.02
N GLY A 120 -14.38 -1.97 0.51
CA GLY A 120 -14.56 -2.59 1.80
C GLY A 120 -13.89 -1.81 2.93
N THR A 121 -13.65 -2.52 4.03
CA THR A 121 -12.95 -2.00 5.20
C THR A 121 -11.87 -2.97 5.67
N LEU A 122 -10.75 -2.40 6.14
CA LEU A 122 -9.79 -3.10 6.96
C LEU A 122 -10.37 -3.28 8.37
N VAL A 123 -10.35 -4.51 8.89
CA VAL A 123 -10.75 -4.83 10.26
C VAL A 123 -9.54 -4.83 11.18
N SER A 124 -8.45 -5.47 10.76
CA SER A 124 -7.21 -5.57 11.53
C SER A 124 -6.04 -5.90 10.61
N ALA A 125 -4.84 -5.41 10.91
CA ALA A 125 -3.61 -5.88 10.30
C ALA A 125 -2.47 -5.89 11.32
N SER A 126 -1.66 -6.94 11.27
CA SER A 126 -0.48 -7.10 12.11
C SER A 126 0.58 -7.97 11.44
N ALA A 127 1.80 -7.85 11.93
CA ALA A 127 2.94 -8.70 11.57
C ALA A 127 4.01 -8.63 12.67
N THR A 128 5.05 -9.45 12.54
CA THR A 128 6.28 -9.32 13.32
C THR A 128 7.45 -9.08 12.38
N LEU A 129 8.13 -7.95 12.51
CA LEU A 129 9.35 -7.65 11.77
C LEU A 129 10.54 -8.36 12.42
N ASP A 130 11.10 -9.36 11.74
CA ASP A 130 12.36 -10.00 12.13
C ASP A 130 13.53 -9.15 11.63
N LEU A 131 14.32 -8.61 12.57
CA LEU A 131 15.45 -7.74 12.26
C LEU A 131 16.67 -8.53 11.75
N THR A 132 16.71 -9.84 11.95
CA THR A 132 17.81 -10.70 11.47
C THR A 132 17.68 -10.94 9.98
N THR A 133 16.46 -11.29 9.55
CA THR A 133 16.17 -11.66 8.15
C THR A 133 15.61 -10.49 7.33
N LEU A 134 15.23 -9.39 7.99
CA LEU A 134 14.53 -8.25 7.39
C LEU A 134 13.26 -8.70 6.67
N THR A 135 12.47 -9.54 7.33
CA THR A 135 11.18 -10.02 6.82
C THR A 135 10.07 -9.72 7.82
N LEU A 136 8.87 -9.48 7.29
CA LEU A 136 7.66 -9.59 8.09
C LEU A 136 7.30 -11.07 8.19
N THR A 137 7.07 -11.51 9.41
CA THR A 137 6.61 -12.87 9.74
C THR A 137 5.20 -12.80 10.29
N ASN A 138 4.42 -13.86 10.04
CA ASN A 138 3.02 -13.95 10.48
C ASN A 138 2.19 -12.72 10.08
N PHE A 139 2.38 -12.22 8.86
CA PHE A 139 1.54 -11.15 8.35
C PHE A 139 0.10 -11.65 8.29
N SER A 140 -0.79 -10.91 8.91
CA SER A 140 -2.21 -11.22 9.00
C SER A 140 -3.01 -9.94 8.88
N GLU A 141 -3.83 -9.89 7.85
CA GLU A 141 -4.80 -8.84 7.61
C GLU A 141 -6.20 -9.46 7.54
N THR A 142 -7.20 -8.76 8.06
CA THR A 142 -8.59 -9.16 8.01
C THR A 142 -9.39 -8.05 7.36
N VAL A 143 -10.11 -8.37 6.28
CA VAL A 143 -10.91 -7.41 5.54
C VAL A 143 -12.38 -7.80 5.50
N THR A 144 -13.24 -6.81 5.24
CA THR A 144 -14.64 -7.05 4.87
C THR A 144 -14.92 -6.32 3.56
N ILE A 145 -15.32 -7.05 2.52
CA ILE A 145 -15.64 -6.49 1.20
C ILE A 145 -16.64 -7.38 0.49
N GLY A 146 -17.63 -6.76 -0.18
CA GLY A 146 -18.69 -7.51 -0.84
C GLY A 146 -19.37 -8.52 0.08
N ALA A 147 -19.42 -9.78 -0.37
CA ALA A 147 -19.99 -10.90 0.38
C ALA A 147 -19.01 -11.51 1.40
N ASP A 148 -17.70 -11.22 1.30
CA ASP A 148 -16.70 -11.71 2.23
C ASP A 148 -16.68 -10.86 3.51
N LYS A 149 -17.00 -11.49 4.64
CA LYS A 149 -16.98 -10.85 5.97
C LYS A 149 -15.82 -11.40 6.77
N GLN A 150 -15.00 -10.51 7.32
CA GLN A 150 -13.81 -10.87 8.11
C GLN A 150 -12.91 -11.91 7.41
N ALA A 151 -12.68 -11.73 6.10
CA ALA A 151 -11.84 -12.61 5.32
C ALA A 151 -10.35 -12.37 5.68
N PRO A 152 -9.61 -13.43 6.05
CA PRO A 152 -8.19 -13.31 6.35
C PRO A 152 -7.34 -13.30 5.08
N ILE A 153 -6.31 -12.47 5.08
CA ILE A 153 -5.22 -12.41 4.11
C ILE A 153 -3.94 -12.63 4.91
N THR A 154 -3.33 -13.80 4.78
CA THR A 154 -2.19 -14.19 5.61
C THR A 154 -0.99 -14.60 4.78
N ALA A 155 0.20 -14.29 5.29
CA ALA A 155 1.47 -14.74 4.72
C ALA A 155 2.45 -15.06 5.85
N ALA A 156 3.05 -16.26 5.79
CA ALA A 156 4.03 -16.69 6.78
C ALA A 156 5.27 -15.78 6.79
N THR A 157 5.69 -15.36 5.60
CA THR A 157 6.83 -14.47 5.40
C THR A 157 6.54 -13.51 4.24
N VAL A 158 6.92 -12.25 4.41
CA VAL A 158 6.92 -11.22 3.38
C VAL A 158 8.23 -10.41 3.48
N PRO A 159 9.03 -10.30 2.40
CA PRO A 159 10.25 -9.48 2.42
C PRO A 159 9.93 -8.00 2.71
N THR A 160 10.74 -7.31 3.51
CA THR A 160 10.50 -5.89 3.87
C THR A 160 10.97 -4.88 2.81
N GLY A 161 11.58 -5.37 1.72
CA GLY A 161 12.02 -4.58 0.59
C GLY A 161 11.96 -5.37 -0.70
N GLY A 162 10.81 -5.37 -1.36
CA GLY A 162 10.58 -6.15 -2.57
C GLY A 162 9.12 -6.52 -2.76
N GLY A 163 8.87 -7.43 -3.69
CA GLY A 163 7.54 -8.00 -3.91
C GLY A 163 7.54 -9.51 -3.74
N GLN A 164 6.38 -10.05 -3.38
CA GLN A 164 6.12 -11.49 -3.32
C GLN A 164 4.85 -11.77 -4.11
N PHE A 165 4.91 -12.71 -5.04
CA PHE A 165 3.81 -13.01 -5.96
C PHE A 165 3.60 -14.52 -6.03
N GLY A 166 2.37 -14.99 -5.81
CA GLY A 166 2.03 -16.41 -5.89
C GLY A 166 0.91 -16.82 -4.96
N GLY A 167 0.33 -18.00 -5.19
CA GLY A 167 -0.68 -18.59 -4.30
C GLY A 167 -1.97 -17.77 -4.14
N GLY A 168 -2.32 -16.92 -5.11
CA GLY A 168 -3.47 -16.02 -5.02
C GLY A 168 -3.23 -14.75 -4.19
N LEU A 169 -1.98 -14.50 -3.81
CA LEU A 169 -1.54 -13.30 -3.10
C LEU A 169 -0.44 -12.58 -3.88
N SER A 170 -0.40 -11.27 -3.73
CA SER A 170 0.63 -10.40 -4.26
C SER A 170 0.92 -9.34 -3.21
N PHE A 171 2.18 -9.14 -2.86
CA PHE A 171 2.61 -8.10 -1.93
C PHE A 171 3.71 -7.27 -2.58
N LEU A 172 3.73 -5.98 -2.25
CA LEU A 172 4.87 -5.11 -2.48
C LEU A 172 5.09 -4.27 -1.23
N VAL A 173 6.29 -4.38 -0.68
CA VAL A 173 6.61 -3.84 0.64
C VAL A 173 7.73 -2.83 0.57
N ARG A 174 7.58 -1.75 1.32
CA ARG A 174 8.64 -0.76 1.57
C ARG A 174 8.66 -0.35 3.03
N THR A 175 9.87 -0.27 3.56
CA THR A 175 10.15 0.32 4.87
C THR A 175 10.30 1.84 4.76
N MET A 176 9.64 2.55 5.65
CA MET A 176 9.56 4.00 5.69
C MET A 176 9.79 4.52 7.12
N GLY A 177 10.01 5.82 7.25
CA GLY A 177 10.22 6.50 8.53
C GLY A 177 11.60 7.14 8.64
N SER A 178 11.91 7.60 9.85
CA SER A 178 13.20 8.22 10.21
C SER A 178 13.94 7.47 11.32
N ASP A 179 13.32 6.47 11.92
CA ASP A 179 13.82 5.73 13.08
C ASP A 179 13.79 4.22 12.78
N SER A 180 14.96 3.60 12.71
CA SER A 180 15.11 2.16 12.46
C SER A 180 14.61 1.28 13.60
N THR A 181 14.41 1.83 14.79
CA THR A 181 13.83 1.12 15.94
C THR A 181 12.30 1.17 15.97
N LYS A 182 11.71 2.09 15.20
CA LYS A 182 10.27 2.27 15.04
C LYS A 182 9.89 2.45 13.58
N PRO A 183 10.25 1.49 12.70
CA PRO A 183 10.02 1.64 11.28
C PRO A 183 8.52 1.57 10.97
N LEU A 184 8.13 2.27 9.93
CA LEU A 184 6.84 2.09 9.29
C LEU A 184 7.01 1.12 8.11
N VAL A 185 6.03 0.26 7.87
CA VAL A 185 6.09 -0.71 6.77
C VAL A 185 4.84 -0.58 5.92
N ALA A 186 4.98 -0.01 4.72
CA ALA A 186 3.91 0.10 3.75
C ALA A 186 3.83 -1.19 2.92
N ILE A 187 2.65 -1.79 2.88
CA ILE A 187 2.35 -3.05 2.23
C ILE A 187 1.19 -2.81 1.27
N ALA A 188 1.52 -2.78 -0.01
CA ALA A 188 0.56 -2.96 -1.07
C ALA A 188 0.20 -4.43 -1.19
N TYR A 189 -1.07 -4.76 -1.38
CA TYR A 189 -1.47 -6.14 -1.59
C TYR A 189 -2.51 -6.31 -2.69
N GLY A 190 -2.48 -7.49 -3.28
CA GLY A 190 -3.56 -8.09 -4.06
C GLY A 190 -3.88 -9.47 -3.49
N ALA A 191 -5.16 -9.81 -3.37
CA ALA A 191 -5.61 -11.08 -2.82
C ALA A 191 -6.85 -11.58 -3.55
N ARG A 192 -6.97 -12.90 -3.74
CA ARG A 192 -8.19 -13.51 -4.26
C ARG A 192 -9.06 -14.04 -3.11
N LEU A 193 -10.20 -13.40 -2.89
CA LEU A 193 -11.19 -13.85 -1.91
C LEU A 193 -12.19 -14.85 -2.53
N PRO A 194 -12.77 -15.75 -1.72
CA PRO A 194 -13.67 -16.80 -2.23
C PRO A 194 -14.91 -16.27 -2.95
N ASN A 195 -15.55 -15.21 -2.43
CA ASN A 195 -16.84 -14.74 -2.95
C ASN A 195 -16.73 -13.45 -3.78
N THR A 196 -15.81 -12.56 -3.40
CA THR A 196 -15.61 -11.25 -4.04
C THR A 196 -14.67 -11.34 -5.24
N GLY A 197 -13.81 -12.36 -5.29
CA GLY A 197 -12.77 -12.51 -6.29
C GLY A 197 -11.54 -11.68 -5.95
N ASP A 198 -10.87 -11.16 -6.98
CA ASP A 198 -9.62 -10.42 -6.82
C ASP A 198 -9.87 -9.03 -6.23
N ILE A 199 -9.15 -8.71 -5.16
CA ILE A 199 -9.17 -7.42 -4.47
C ILE A 199 -7.75 -6.88 -4.33
N ASN A 200 -7.63 -5.56 -4.19
CA ASN A 200 -6.39 -4.87 -3.88
C ASN A 200 -6.58 -3.91 -2.70
N GLY A 201 -5.49 -3.61 -2.00
CA GLY A 201 -5.48 -2.60 -0.94
C GLY A 201 -4.05 -2.20 -0.56
N LEU A 202 -3.97 -1.31 0.41
CA LEU A 202 -2.71 -0.87 0.99
C LEU A 202 -2.87 -0.66 2.49
N VAL A 203 -1.93 -1.18 3.26
CA VAL A 203 -1.82 -0.99 4.70
C VAL A 203 -0.43 -0.48 5.06
N VAL A 204 -0.35 0.41 6.05
CA VAL A 204 0.90 0.82 6.68
C VAL A 204 0.89 0.31 8.11
N LEU A 205 1.89 -0.47 8.46
CA LEU A 205 2.11 -0.94 9.82
C LEU A 205 3.10 -0.04 10.55
N SER A 206 2.86 0.23 11.82
CA SER A 206 3.84 0.81 12.73
C SER A 206 4.49 -0.31 13.53
N CYS A 207 5.81 -0.46 13.43
CA CYS A 207 6.55 -1.45 14.19
C CYS A 207 7.15 -0.83 15.46
N HIS A 208 7.12 -1.58 16.55
CA HIS A 208 7.60 -1.18 17.86
C HIS A 208 8.03 -2.40 18.68
N SER A 209 8.83 -2.16 19.72
CA SER A 209 9.16 -3.18 20.74
C SER A 209 7.95 -3.62 21.53
#